data_AF-A0A8T9Q8S7-F1
#
_entry.id   AF-A0A8T9Q8S7-F1
#
_cell.length_a   1.000
_cell.length_b   1.000
_cell.length_c   1.000
_cell.angle_alpha   90.00
_cell.angle_beta   90.00
_cell.angle_gamma   90.00
#
_symmetry.space_group_name_H-M   'P 1'
#
loop_
_entity.id
_entity.type
_entity.pdbx_description
1 polymer ?
#
loop_
_entity_poly.entity_id
_entity_poly.type
_entity_poly.pdbx_seq_one_letter_code
_entity_poly.pdbx_strand_id
1 'polypeptide(L)'
;MMSAAHSDQNEIQLSKLALEKGVTGVAKDHANMMIKDHTKSTADLKAIATKKKVTLPTDMDAEHKAIAATMQKLSGKEFETKFMDQMVIDHQKTLNTLKAHQQMTKDADLQGFIGKVTPVVQSHLDMSKQHSDMKM
;
A
#
# COMPACT_ATOMS: atom_id res chain seq x y z
N MET A 1 5.90 -11.64 5.30
CA MET A 1 6.57 -11.37 4.00
C MET A 1 5.56 -11.34 2.87
N MET A 2 4.86 -12.44 2.55
CA MET A 2 3.92 -12.48 1.41
C MET A 2 2.84 -11.38 1.46
N SER A 3 2.19 -11.18 2.60
CA SER A 3 1.15 -10.14 2.73
C SER A 3 1.70 -8.72 2.53
N ALA A 4 2.90 -8.42 3.02
CA ALA A 4 3.54 -7.12 2.81
C ALA A 4 3.93 -6.92 1.34
N ALA A 5 4.46 -7.97 0.69
CA ALA A 5 4.78 -7.92 -0.73
C ALA A 5 3.53 -7.74 -1.61
N HIS A 6 2.40 -8.38 -1.27
CA HIS A 6 1.13 -8.13 -1.96
C HIS A 6 0.63 -6.71 -1.74
N SER A 7 0.60 -6.20 -0.50
CA SER A 7 0.22 -4.80 -0.22
C SER A 7 1.06 -3.82 -1.04
N ASP A 8 2.38 -4.00 -1.12
CA ASP A 8 3.22 -3.16 -1.97
C ASP A 8 2.82 -3.23 -3.46
N GLN A 9 2.63 -4.43 -4.02
CA GLN A 9 2.26 -4.54 -5.44
C GLN A 9 0.87 -4.00 -5.73
N ASN A 10 -0.08 -4.22 -4.83
CA ASN A 10 -1.44 -3.72 -4.91
C ASN A 10 -1.43 -2.19 -4.98
N GLU A 11 -0.77 -1.54 -4.03
CA GLU A 11 -0.81 -0.09 -3.85
C GLU A 11 0.04 0.63 -4.90
N ILE A 12 1.15 0.04 -5.36
CA ILE A 12 1.89 0.54 -6.54
C ILE A 12 0.99 0.55 -7.77
N GLN A 13 0.28 -0.55 -8.05
CA GLN A 13 -0.53 -0.66 -9.28
C GLN A 13 -1.79 0.20 -9.21
N LEU A 14 -2.48 0.26 -8.08
CA LEU A 14 -3.62 1.16 -7.88
C LEU A 14 -3.21 2.64 -8.00
N SER A 15 -2.02 2.99 -7.49
CA SER A 15 -1.51 4.36 -7.60
C SER A 15 -1.10 4.71 -9.03
N LYS A 16 -0.52 3.78 -9.79
CA LYS A 16 -0.28 3.97 -11.22
C LYS A 16 -1.59 4.19 -11.98
N LEU A 17 -2.60 3.37 -11.71
CA LEU A 17 -3.92 3.56 -12.28
C LEU A 17 -4.50 4.94 -11.92
N ALA A 18 -4.29 5.43 -10.69
CA ALA A 18 -4.74 6.76 -10.32
C ALA A 18 -4.11 7.86 -11.15
N LEU A 19 -2.79 7.77 -11.39
CA LEU A 19 -2.09 8.71 -12.27
C LEU A 19 -2.57 8.61 -13.72
N GLU A 20 -2.81 7.40 -14.24
CA GLU A 20 -3.37 7.18 -15.58
C GLU A 20 -4.79 7.77 -15.73
N LYS A 21 -5.59 7.72 -14.66
CA LYS A 21 -6.93 8.30 -14.58
C LYS A 21 -6.94 9.82 -14.40
N GLY A 22 -5.77 10.44 -14.29
CA GLY A 22 -5.63 11.89 -14.27
C GLY A 22 -6.07 12.54 -12.97
N VAL A 23 -5.92 11.85 -11.82
CA VAL A 23 -6.14 12.49 -10.51
C VAL A 23 -5.21 13.69 -10.33
N THR A 24 -5.65 14.68 -9.55
CA THR A 24 -4.91 15.94 -9.34
C THR A 24 -4.81 16.28 -7.86
N GLY A 25 -4.04 17.33 -7.54
CA GLY A 25 -3.84 17.81 -6.17
C GLY A 25 -3.36 16.71 -5.21
N VAL A 26 -3.97 16.66 -4.03
CA VAL A 26 -3.60 15.73 -2.95
C VAL A 26 -3.64 14.27 -3.41
N ALA A 27 -4.61 13.86 -4.23
CA ALA A 27 -4.71 12.47 -4.69
C ALA A 27 -3.54 12.09 -5.61
N LYS A 28 -3.04 13.03 -6.42
CA LYS A 28 -1.85 12.82 -7.26
C LYS A 28 -0.59 12.72 -6.41
N ASP A 29 -0.44 13.60 -5.43
CA ASP A 29 0.72 13.60 -4.53
C ASP A 29 0.76 12.31 -3.70
N HIS A 30 -0.42 11.86 -3.25
CA HIS A 30 -0.61 10.59 -2.57
C HIS A 30 -0.16 9.42 -3.44
N ALA A 31 -0.67 9.30 -4.67
CA ALA A 31 -0.31 8.23 -5.59
C ALA A 31 1.21 8.17 -5.87
N ASN A 32 1.86 9.33 -6.05
CA ASN A 32 3.31 9.38 -6.24
C ASN A 32 4.08 8.93 -4.99
N MET A 33 3.60 9.32 -3.80
CA MET A 33 4.20 8.88 -2.53
C MET A 33 4.07 7.37 -2.35
N MET A 34 2.90 6.79 -2.61
CA MET A 34 2.68 5.35 -2.54
C MET A 34 3.64 4.60 -3.46
N ILE A 35 3.75 5.00 -4.73
CA ILE A 35 4.66 4.33 -5.67
C ILE A 35 6.10 4.37 -5.14
N LYS A 36 6.57 5.51 -4.66
CA LYS A 36 7.94 5.69 -4.16
C LYS A 36 8.19 4.81 -2.93
N ASP A 37 7.34 4.91 -1.92
CA ASP A 37 7.59 4.29 -0.61
C ASP A 37 7.37 2.79 -0.65
N HIS A 38 6.35 2.30 -1.38
CA HIS A 38 6.13 0.87 -1.56
C HIS A 38 7.18 0.22 -2.46
N THR A 39 7.68 0.92 -3.49
CA THR A 39 8.82 0.40 -4.28
C THR A 39 10.06 0.23 -3.40
N LYS A 40 10.30 1.18 -2.49
CA LYS A 40 11.39 1.09 -1.51
C LYS A 40 11.16 -0.07 -0.53
N SER A 41 9.96 -0.22 0.02
CA SER A 41 9.56 -1.32 0.90
C SER A 41 9.79 -2.68 0.23
N THR A 42 9.36 -2.84 -1.02
CA THR A 42 9.56 -4.06 -1.82
C THR A 42 11.04 -4.39 -1.97
N ALA A 43 11.89 -3.40 -2.25
CA ALA A 43 13.34 -3.62 -2.37
C ALA A 43 13.96 -4.10 -1.05
N ASP A 44 13.59 -3.47 0.07
CA ASP A 44 14.05 -3.85 1.41
C ASP A 44 13.58 -5.28 1.77
N LEU A 45 12.31 -5.61 1.50
CA LEU A 45 11.72 -6.91 1.77
C LEU A 45 12.33 -8.02 0.89
N LYS A 46 12.66 -7.71 -0.37
CA LYS A 46 13.29 -8.65 -1.31
C LYS A 46 14.69 -9.06 -0.84
N ALA A 47 15.45 -8.16 -0.22
CA ALA A 47 16.75 -8.51 0.36
C ALA A 47 16.60 -9.57 1.47
N ILE A 48 15.61 -9.40 2.35
CA ILE A 48 15.29 -10.35 3.42
C ILE A 48 14.81 -11.68 2.84
N ALA A 49 13.89 -11.63 1.87
CA ALA A 49 13.34 -12.82 1.24
C ALA A 49 14.42 -13.65 0.52
N THR A 50 15.38 -12.99 -0.14
CA THR A 50 16.53 -13.64 -0.79
C THR A 50 17.38 -14.41 0.22
N LYS A 51 17.73 -13.79 1.35
CA LYS A 51 18.48 -14.43 2.44
C LYS A 51 17.76 -15.67 2.97
N LYS A 52 16.42 -15.64 2.97
CA LYS A 52 15.55 -16.71 3.47
C LYS A 52 15.06 -17.67 2.38
N LYS A 53 15.53 -17.52 1.14
CA LYS A 53 15.13 -18.33 -0.04
C LYS A 53 13.61 -18.36 -0.26
N VAL A 54 12.95 -17.23 -0.02
CA VAL A 54 11.51 -17.05 -0.25
C VAL A 54 11.30 -16.26 -1.54
N THR A 55 10.44 -16.78 -2.41
CA THR A 55 9.98 -16.05 -3.60
C THR A 55 8.79 -15.17 -3.24
N LEU A 56 8.93 -13.86 -3.43
CA LEU A 56 7.85 -12.90 -3.19
C LEU A 56 6.93 -12.80 -4.42
N PRO A 57 5.64 -12.48 -4.24
CA PRO A 57 4.77 -12.13 -5.34
C PRO A 57 5.29 -10.87 -6.06
N THR A 58 5.08 -10.83 -7.37
CA THR A 58 5.49 -9.73 -8.24
C THR A 58 4.30 -9.02 -8.88
N ASP A 59 3.09 -9.33 -8.41
CA ASP A 59 1.84 -8.84 -8.97
C ASP A 59 0.78 -8.73 -7.86
N MET A 60 -0.32 -8.05 -8.17
CA MET A 60 -1.45 -7.88 -7.27
C MET A 60 -2.06 -9.22 -6.87
N ASP A 61 -2.65 -9.27 -5.68
CA ASP A 61 -3.54 -10.39 -5.32
C ASP A 61 -4.88 -10.32 -6.09
N ALA A 62 -5.64 -11.41 -6.02
CA ALA A 62 -6.90 -11.53 -6.76
C ALA A 62 -7.96 -10.50 -6.33
N GLU A 63 -7.99 -10.15 -5.04
CA GLU A 63 -8.92 -9.15 -4.49
C GLU A 63 -8.65 -7.78 -5.12
N HIS A 64 -7.38 -7.35 -5.14
CA HIS A 64 -7.03 -6.03 -5.66
C HIS A 64 -7.06 -5.97 -7.18
N LYS A 65 -6.88 -7.09 -7.89
CA LYS A 65 -7.17 -7.17 -9.33
C LYS A 65 -8.64 -6.87 -9.64
N ALA A 66 -9.57 -7.40 -8.83
CA ALA A 66 -10.99 -7.12 -8.98
C ALA A 66 -11.33 -5.66 -8.64
N ILE A 67 -10.70 -5.11 -7.59
CA ILE A 67 -10.82 -3.69 -7.23
C ILE A 67 -10.32 -2.80 -8.36
N ALA A 68 -9.12 -3.06 -8.90
CA ALA A 68 -8.56 -2.32 -10.02
C ALA A 68 -9.47 -2.38 -11.26
N ALA A 69 -10.01 -3.56 -11.61
CA ALA A 69 -10.94 -3.71 -12.72
C ALA A 69 -12.25 -2.90 -12.53
N THR A 70 -12.71 -2.76 -11.28
CA THR A 70 -13.86 -1.90 -10.94
C THR A 70 -13.48 -0.42 -11.07
N MET A 71 -12.35 -0.03 -10.50
CA MET A 71 -11.83 1.34 -10.56
C MET A 71 -11.55 1.79 -12.00
N GLN A 72 -11.13 0.89 -12.89
CA GLN A 72 -10.93 1.18 -14.31
C GLN A 72 -12.19 1.72 -15.00
N LYS A 73 -13.38 1.41 -14.47
CA LYS A 73 -14.67 1.89 -15.02
C LYS A 73 -15.07 3.26 -14.48
N LEU A 74 -14.43 3.72 -13.40
CA LEU A 74 -14.69 5.01 -12.78
C LEU A 74 -13.85 6.11 -13.43
N SER A 75 -14.28 7.36 -13.21
CA SER A 75 -13.58 8.56 -13.64
C SER A 75 -13.82 9.73 -12.68
N GLY A 76 -13.02 10.79 -12.81
CA GLY A 76 -13.19 12.02 -12.05
C GLY A 76 -13.27 11.79 -10.54
N LYS A 77 -14.25 12.44 -9.89
CA LYS A 77 -14.38 12.41 -8.44
C LYS A 77 -14.77 11.05 -7.86
N GLU A 78 -15.50 10.23 -8.62
CA GLU A 78 -15.86 8.88 -8.21
C GLU A 78 -14.61 7.99 -8.14
N PHE A 79 -13.75 8.07 -9.16
CA PHE A 79 -12.48 7.35 -9.16
C PHE A 79 -11.60 7.81 -7.99
N GLU A 80 -11.40 9.12 -7.84
CA GLU A 80 -10.57 9.68 -6.77
C GLU A 80 -11.06 9.24 -5.39
N THR A 81 -12.38 9.19 -5.20
CA THR A 81 -12.97 8.73 -3.95
C THR A 81 -12.72 7.26 -3.71
N LYS A 82 -12.98 6.41 -4.70
CA LYS A 82 -12.72 4.98 -4.56
C LYS A 82 -11.23 4.69 -4.30
N PHE A 83 -10.31 5.43 -4.94
CA PHE A 83 -8.87 5.31 -4.73
C PHE A 83 -8.49 5.63 -3.28
N MET A 84 -8.90 6.80 -2.77
CA MET A 84 -8.52 7.24 -1.42
C MET A 84 -9.16 6.38 -0.33
N ASP A 85 -10.42 5.96 -0.50
CA ASP A 85 -11.08 5.05 0.44
C ASP A 85 -10.36 3.69 0.50
N GLN A 86 -9.90 3.19 -0.66
CA GLN A 86 -9.12 1.96 -0.72
C GLN A 86 -7.78 2.10 0.01
N MET A 87 -7.09 3.25 -0.13
CA MET A 87 -5.87 3.51 0.63
C MET A 87 -6.12 3.50 2.14
N VAL A 88 -7.23 4.06 2.63
CA VAL A 88 -7.58 3.97 4.07
C VAL A 88 -7.74 2.52 4.52
N ILE A 89 -8.48 1.71 3.75
CA ILE A 89 -8.75 0.30 4.08
C ILE A 89 -7.46 -0.50 4.14
N ASP A 90 -6.63 -0.40 3.11
CA ASP A 90 -5.41 -1.21 2.96
C ASP A 90 -4.38 -0.84 4.03
N HIS A 91 -4.14 0.46 4.23
CA HIS A 91 -3.18 0.92 5.24
C HIS A 91 -3.62 0.58 6.66
N GLN A 92 -4.93 0.66 6.97
CA GLN A 92 -5.43 0.27 8.29
C GLN A 92 -5.25 -1.24 8.54
N LYS A 93 -5.51 -2.08 7.54
CA LYS A 93 -5.30 -3.54 7.60
C LYS A 93 -3.82 -3.88 7.75
N THR A 94 -2.97 -3.23 6.97
CA THR A 94 -1.51 -3.43 6.99
C THR A 94 -0.93 -2.99 8.34
N LEU A 95 -1.33 -1.83 8.87
CA LEU A 95 -0.89 -1.35 10.18
C LEU A 95 -1.23 -2.34 11.31
N ASN A 96 -2.45 -2.88 11.32
CA ASN A 96 -2.87 -3.88 12.29
C ASN A 96 -2.03 -5.16 12.16
N THR A 97 -1.78 -5.60 10.93
CA THR A 97 -0.97 -6.79 10.64
C THR A 97 0.47 -6.61 11.10
N LEU A 98 1.08 -5.44 10.84
CA LEU A 98 2.44 -5.09 11.26
C LEU A 98 2.56 -5.07 12.78
N LYS A 99 1.63 -4.40 13.47
CA LYS A 99 1.60 -4.35 14.95
C LYS A 99 1.49 -5.74 15.55
N ALA A 100 0.63 -6.60 15.02
CA ALA A 100 0.51 -7.98 15.48
C ALA A 100 1.79 -8.78 15.21
N HIS A 101 2.35 -8.70 13.99
CA HIS A 101 3.55 -9.44 13.64
C HIS A 101 4.78 -9.00 14.43
N GLN A 102 4.89 -7.71 14.78
CA GLN A 102 5.97 -7.20 15.62
C GLN A 102 6.05 -7.93 16.96
N GLN A 103 4.90 -8.30 17.53
CA GLN A 103 4.84 -9.01 18.82
C GLN A 103 5.08 -10.52 18.70
N MET A 104 4.82 -11.10 17.52
CA MET A 104 4.88 -12.55 17.30
C MET A 104 6.22 -13.02 16.73
N THR A 105 6.83 -12.22 15.85
CA THR A 105 8.04 -12.65 15.14
C THR A 105 9.28 -12.58 16.03
N LYS A 106 10.08 -13.65 16.00
CA LYS A 106 11.42 -13.71 16.62
C LYS A 106 12.54 -13.46 15.60
N ASP A 107 12.19 -13.26 14.34
CA ASP A 107 13.14 -13.04 13.26
C ASP A 107 13.61 -11.59 13.26
N ALA A 108 14.87 -11.36 13.62
CA ALA A 108 15.44 -10.02 13.76
C ALA A 108 15.39 -9.20 12.44
N ASP A 109 15.53 -9.84 11.28
CA ASP A 109 15.44 -9.14 9.99
C ASP A 109 14.00 -8.63 9.78
N LEU A 110 13.01 -9.45 10.15
CA LEU A 110 11.59 -9.06 10.04
C LEU A 110 11.18 -8.03 11.10
N GLN A 111 11.69 -8.11 12.33
CA GLN A 111 11.47 -7.08 13.35
C GLN A 111 12.03 -5.73 12.89
N GLY A 112 13.24 -5.71 12.32
CA GLY A 112 13.84 -4.50 11.75
C GLY A 112 13.03 -3.94 10.59
N PHE A 113 12.58 -4.80 9.68
CA PHE A 113 11.71 -4.39 8.57
C PHE A 113 10.40 -3.78 9.06
N ILE A 114 9.68 -4.46 9.97
CA ILE A 114 8.40 -3.99 10.51
C ILE A 114 8.58 -2.65 11.22
N GLY A 115 9.61 -2.51 12.06
CA GLY A 115 9.91 -1.25 12.76
C GLY A 115 10.17 -0.08 11.81
N LYS A 116 10.77 -0.34 10.64
CA LYS A 116 11.03 0.67 9.62
C LYS A 116 9.77 1.09 8.85
N VAL A 117 8.91 0.14 8.47
CA VAL A 117 7.75 0.43 7.61
C VAL A 117 6.50 0.87 8.38
N THR A 118 6.35 0.47 9.64
CA THR A 118 5.18 0.84 10.48
C THR A 118 4.91 2.35 10.55
N PRO A 119 5.89 3.23 10.82
CA PRO A 119 5.62 4.67 10.85
C PRO A 119 5.26 5.25 9.48
N VAL A 120 5.76 4.65 8.39
CA VAL A 120 5.42 5.07 7.01
C VAL A 120 3.96 4.73 6.72
N VAL A 121 3.53 3.50 6.99
CA VAL A 121 2.13 3.05 6.84
C VAL A 121 1.18 3.90 7.68
N GLN A 122 1.56 4.25 8.91
CA GLN A 122 0.77 5.15 9.76
C GLN A 122 0.64 6.54 9.11
N SER A 123 1.73 7.12 8.60
CA SER A 123 1.70 8.42 7.93
C SER A 123 0.82 8.41 6.68
N HIS A 124 0.85 7.34 5.89
CA HIS A 124 0.02 7.18 4.71
C HIS A 124 -1.47 7.05 5.07
N LEU A 125 -1.79 6.31 6.13
CA LEU A 125 -3.15 6.20 6.66
C LEU A 125 -3.70 7.55 7.12
N ASP A 126 -2.90 8.32 7.86
CA ASP A 126 -3.31 9.62 8.39
C ASP A 126 -3.56 10.61 7.25
N MET A 127 -2.70 10.62 6.23
CA MET A 127 -2.90 11.41 5.01
C MET A 127 -4.15 10.98 4.23
N SER A 128 -4.44 9.68 4.16
CA SER A 128 -5.63 9.15 3.48
C SER A 128 -6.92 9.58 4.19
N LYS A 129 -6.95 9.49 5.53
CA LYS A 129 -8.11 9.87 6.35
C LYS A 129 -8.44 11.36 6.24
N GLN A 130 -7.42 12.22 6.26
CA GLN A 130 -7.61 13.66 6.09
C GLN A 130 -8.33 13.99 4.77
N HIS A 131 -8.04 13.24 3.69
CA HIS A 131 -8.74 13.43 2.42
C HIS A 131 -10.21 13.00 2.47
N SER A 132 -10.53 11.92 3.17
CA SER A 132 -11.91 11.47 3.38
C SER A 132 -12.72 12.49 4.20
N ASP A 133 -12.11 13.07 5.25
CA ASP A 133 -12.77 14.05 6.11
C ASP A 133 -13.05 15.39 5.38
N MET A 134 -12.17 15.78 4.45
CA MET A 134 -12.37 16.98 3.61
C MET A 134 -13.53 16.88 2.61
N LYS A 135 -14.17 15.71 2.48
CA LYS A 135 -15.34 15.49 1.60
C LYS A 135 -16.68 15.57 2.33
N MET A 136 -16.68 15.60 3.67
CA MET A 136 -17.87 15.84 4.49
C MET A 136 -18.13 17.35 4.63
#